data_AF-A0A970QBL3-F1
#
_entry.id   AF-A0A970QBL3-F1
#
_cell.length_a   1.000
_cell.length_b   1.000
_cell.length_c   1.000
_cell.angle_alpha   90.00
_cell.angle_beta   90.00
_cell.angle_gamma   90.00
#
_symmetry.space_group_name_H-M   'P 1'
#
loop_
_entity.id
_entity.type
_entity.pdbx_description
1 polymer ?
#
loop_
_entity_poly.entity_id
_entity_poly.type
_entity_poly.pdbx_seq_one_letter_code
_entity_poly.pdbx_strand_id
1 'polypeptide(L)'
;VDVMKLIDDLRRDWNLDVTAVVITRFEDQPSALVFKNKLERRGLKVYTHRATKGYPTDVETIVSPEGYGSNSFIETTQPLVVVTGPGPGSGKLGTCLSQLYHEFERGVCAGYAKFETFPIWNLSLKHPVNVAYEAATADIRDVNVIDPFHIDVYGKTAVNYSRDVDAFPLVRRILEKISGQECFYKSPTDMGVNRVGFSIDDDEVTREAARQEVVRRVLRSRCEYLMGLAERDTVERVELLMNELDVQVEDRNVVRAAREAAARATKTNKGNDGIFCGAAIELHDDTIITGCNSSLMHAATSTVLNAIKYLAEIPDKIHLISPHIIQAIGDMKRVIKNGKSISLDLEEALIAVGASMPFNSATTLAVEQLKHLKDCDMHLTHIPTPGDEAGLRALSINLTSDAAFATERLYIQ
;
A
#
# COMPACT_ATOMS: atom_id res chain seq x y z
N VAL A 1 -17.62 -5.31 -0.88
CA VAL A 1 -17.73 -4.12 -1.75
C VAL A 1 -16.65 -4.13 -2.81
N ASP A 2 -15.48 -4.65 -2.46
CA ASP A 2 -14.26 -4.68 -3.28
C ASP A 2 -14.40 -5.41 -4.62
N VAL A 3 -15.11 -6.55 -4.68
CA VAL A 3 -15.33 -7.26 -5.96
C VAL A 3 -16.16 -6.45 -6.95
N MET A 4 -17.20 -5.74 -6.48
CA MET A 4 -18.02 -4.91 -7.38
C MET A 4 -17.24 -3.70 -7.88
N LYS A 5 -16.44 -3.07 -7.00
CA LYS A 5 -15.54 -1.99 -7.38
C LYS A 5 -14.53 -2.47 -8.43
N LEU A 6 -13.87 -3.60 -8.20
CA LEU A 6 -12.94 -4.19 -9.16
C LEU A 6 -13.58 -4.43 -10.53
N ILE A 7 -14.82 -4.93 -10.57
CA ILE A 7 -15.55 -5.11 -11.83
C ILE A 7 -15.84 -3.77 -12.51
N ASP A 8 -16.24 -2.76 -11.74
CA ASP A 8 -16.52 -1.42 -12.29
C ASP A 8 -15.24 -0.78 -12.82
N ASP A 9 -14.13 -0.84 -12.08
CA ASP A 9 -12.82 -0.31 -12.47
C ASP A 9 -12.34 -1.01 -13.76
N LEU A 10 -12.38 -2.35 -13.83
CA LEU A 10 -11.98 -3.10 -15.03
C LEU A 10 -12.81 -2.74 -16.26
N ARG A 11 -14.14 -2.59 -16.11
CA ARG A 11 -15.03 -2.28 -17.22
C ARG A 11 -14.94 -0.83 -17.67
N ARG A 12 -14.91 0.12 -16.73
CA ARG A 12 -14.99 1.55 -17.02
C ARG A 12 -13.64 2.15 -17.37
N ASP A 13 -12.62 1.83 -16.59
CA ASP A 13 -11.32 2.51 -16.70
C ASP A 13 -10.41 1.80 -17.70
N TRP A 14 -10.55 0.48 -17.84
CA TRP A 14 -9.67 -0.35 -18.67
C TRP A 14 -10.35 -0.97 -19.88
N ASN A 15 -11.67 -0.82 -20.02
CA ASN A 15 -12.46 -1.41 -21.10
C ASN A 15 -12.24 -2.93 -21.24
N LEU A 16 -12.11 -3.62 -20.11
CA LEU A 16 -11.91 -5.08 -20.05
C LEU A 16 -13.23 -5.79 -19.76
N ASP A 17 -13.53 -6.80 -20.58
CA ASP A 17 -14.69 -7.66 -20.39
C ASP A 17 -14.50 -8.59 -19.19
N VAL A 18 -15.50 -8.62 -18.31
CA VAL A 18 -15.56 -9.57 -17.19
C VAL A 18 -16.36 -10.78 -17.62
N THR A 19 -15.68 -11.88 -17.93
CA THR A 19 -16.28 -13.15 -18.37
C THR A 19 -17.19 -13.75 -17.30
N ALA A 20 -16.71 -13.81 -16.06
CA ALA A 20 -17.40 -14.46 -14.96
C ALA A 20 -16.87 -14.02 -13.59
N VAL A 21 -17.68 -14.23 -12.55
CA VAL A 21 -17.27 -14.18 -11.15
C VAL A 21 -17.33 -15.59 -10.57
N VAL A 22 -16.28 -16.01 -9.87
CA VAL A 22 -16.23 -17.33 -9.21
C VAL A 22 -16.28 -17.14 -7.70
N ILE A 23 -17.30 -17.72 -7.07
CA ILE A 23 -17.39 -17.81 -5.60
C ILE A 23 -16.77 -19.15 -5.18
N THR A 24 -15.55 -19.10 -4.69
CA THR A 24 -14.81 -20.28 -4.23
C THR A 24 -15.18 -20.67 -2.79
N ARG A 25 -14.99 -21.94 -2.42
CA ARG A 25 -15.37 -22.49 -1.09
C ARG A 25 -16.85 -22.24 -0.77
N PHE A 26 -17.69 -22.34 -1.79
CA PHE A 26 -19.12 -22.14 -1.66
C PHE A 26 -19.78 -23.35 -0.95
N GLU A 27 -20.50 -23.08 0.12
CA GLU A 27 -21.22 -24.08 0.94
C GLU A 27 -22.67 -23.66 1.15
N ASP A 28 -23.27 -22.99 0.15
CA ASP A 28 -24.66 -22.54 0.18
C ASP A 28 -24.96 -21.54 1.31
N GLN A 29 -23.94 -20.78 1.73
CA GLN A 29 -24.09 -19.79 2.79
C GLN A 29 -25.10 -18.69 2.36
N PRO A 30 -26.05 -18.28 3.22
CA PRO A 30 -27.09 -17.32 2.84
C PRO A 30 -26.54 -15.99 2.30
N SER A 31 -25.45 -15.48 2.89
CA SER A 31 -24.79 -14.25 2.43
C SER A 31 -24.16 -14.40 1.04
N ALA A 32 -23.57 -15.55 0.75
CA ALA A 32 -23.00 -15.86 -0.56
C ALA A 32 -24.09 -16.01 -1.64
N LEU A 33 -25.24 -16.61 -1.29
CA LEU A 33 -26.41 -16.69 -2.18
C LEU A 33 -26.97 -15.30 -2.52
N VAL A 34 -27.13 -14.42 -1.52
CA VAL A 34 -27.55 -13.03 -1.76
C VAL A 34 -26.57 -12.31 -2.68
N PHE A 35 -25.27 -12.50 -2.46
CA PHE A 35 -24.23 -11.91 -3.29
C PHE A 35 -24.25 -12.44 -4.72
N LYS A 36 -24.35 -13.75 -4.91
CA LYS A 36 -24.53 -14.41 -6.22
C LYS A 36 -25.72 -13.82 -6.97
N ASN A 37 -26.90 -13.82 -6.35
CA ASN A 37 -28.13 -13.30 -6.95
C ASN A 37 -28.01 -11.82 -7.33
N LYS A 38 -27.30 -11.02 -6.52
CA LYS A 38 -27.05 -9.61 -6.80
C LYS A 38 -26.19 -9.41 -8.04
N LEU A 39 -25.16 -10.23 -8.23
CA LEU A 39 -24.28 -10.17 -9.41
C LEU A 39 -25.01 -10.64 -10.66
N GLU A 40 -25.77 -11.75 -10.58
CA GLU A 40 -26.55 -12.28 -11.70
C GLU A 40 -27.61 -11.27 -12.18
N ARG A 41 -28.29 -10.58 -11.25
CA ARG A 41 -29.24 -9.48 -11.59
C ARG A 41 -28.58 -8.27 -12.26
N ARG A 42 -27.26 -8.15 -12.17
CA ARG A 42 -26.46 -7.12 -12.88
C ARG A 42 -25.88 -7.63 -14.20
N GLY A 43 -26.33 -8.81 -14.67
CA GLY A 43 -25.91 -9.39 -15.95
C GLY A 43 -24.54 -10.05 -15.91
N LEU A 44 -24.01 -10.37 -14.72
CA LEU A 44 -22.75 -11.10 -14.58
C LEU A 44 -23.02 -12.61 -14.52
N LYS A 45 -22.22 -13.40 -15.23
CA LYS A 45 -22.19 -14.85 -15.05
C LYS A 45 -21.48 -15.18 -13.73
N VAL A 46 -22.10 -15.99 -12.87
CA VAL A 46 -21.53 -16.37 -11.58
C VAL A 46 -21.42 -17.89 -11.49
N TYR A 47 -20.22 -18.36 -11.16
CA TYR A 47 -19.92 -19.77 -10.91
C TYR A 47 -19.62 -19.97 -9.43
N THR A 48 -19.89 -21.18 -8.94
CA THR A 48 -19.62 -21.57 -7.55
C THR A 48 -18.70 -22.78 -7.56
N HIS A 49 -17.55 -22.66 -6.89
CA HIS A 49 -16.62 -23.77 -6.70
C HIS A 49 -16.66 -24.18 -5.22
N ARG A 50 -16.82 -25.49 -4.96
CA ARG A 50 -16.77 -26.02 -3.59
C ARG A 50 -15.31 -26.22 -3.17
N ALA A 51 -15.08 -26.62 -1.93
CA ALA A 51 -13.75 -27.07 -1.53
C ALA A 51 -13.36 -28.32 -2.33
N THR A 52 -12.22 -28.28 -3.02
CA THR A 52 -11.72 -29.42 -3.80
C THR A 52 -11.32 -30.55 -2.87
N LYS A 53 -11.91 -31.74 -3.07
CA LYS A 53 -11.63 -32.92 -2.26
C LYS A 53 -10.16 -33.33 -2.42
N GLY A 54 -9.53 -33.73 -1.31
CA GLY A 54 -8.13 -34.17 -1.29
C GLY A 54 -7.10 -33.05 -1.31
N TYR A 55 -7.49 -31.79 -1.53
CA TYR A 55 -6.55 -30.68 -1.59
C TYR A 55 -5.94 -30.36 -0.22
N PRO A 56 -4.61 -30.15 -0.08
CA PRO A 56 -3.59 -30.14 -1.14
C PRO A 56 -2.83 -31.47 -1.33
N THR A 57 -3.11 -32.52 -0.54
CA THR A 57 -2.18 -33.65 -0.38
C THR A 57 -2.44 -34.85 -1.29
N ASP A 58 -3.68 -35.04 -1.75
CA ASP A 58 -4.11 -36.19 -2.53
C ASP A 58 -4.34 -35.82 -3.99
N VAL A 59 -3.26 -35.82 -4.77
CA VAL A 59 -3.26 -35.43 -6.20
C VAL A 59 -4.19 -36.30 -7.04
N GLU A 60 -4.34 -37.59 -6.69
CA GLU A 60 -5.22 -38.51 -7.42
C GLU A 60 -6.68 -38.12 -7.28
N THR A 61 -7.12 -37.76 -6.07
CA THR A 61 -8.49 -37.25 -5.86
C THR A 61 -8.66 -35.82 -6.38
N ILE A 62 -7.63 -34.97 -6.30
CA ILE A 62 -7.70 -33.58 -6.78
C ILE A 62 -7.94 -33.56 -8.29
N VAL A 63 -7.19 -34.37 -9.05
CA VAL A 63 -7.25 -34.41 -10.52
C VAL A 63 -8.16 -35.56 -10.96
N SER A 64 -9.42 -35.49 -10.57
CA SER A 64 -10.46 -36.48 -10.90
C SER A 64 -11.84 -35.83 -11.07
N PRO A 65 -12.86 -36.60 -11.52
CA PRO A 65 -14.25 -36.17 -11.52
C PRO A 65 -14.77 -35.72 -10.14
N GLU A 66 -14.28 -36.30 -9.05
CA GLU A 66 -14.65 -35.96 -7.67
C GLU A 66 -13.89 -34.73 -7.13
N GLY A 67 -12.73 -34.42 -7.71
CA GLY A 67 -11.91 -33.24 -7.41
C GLY A 67 -12.29 -32.05 -8.28
N TYR A 68 -11.41 -31.66 -9.19
CA TYR A 68 -11.65 -30.55 -10.13
C TYR A 68 -12.87 -30.78 -11.01
N GLY A 69 -13.20 -32.01 -11.40
CA GLY A 69 -14.37 -32.31 -12.21
C GLY A 69 -15.71 -32.03 -11.53
N SER A 70 -15.72 -31.87 -10.20
CA SER A 70 -16.93 -31.50 -9.45
C SER A 70 -17.28 -30.01 -9.59
N ASN A 71 -16.30 -29.18 -9.97
CA ASN A 71 -16.51 -27.77 -10.24
C ASN A 71 -17.14 -27.60 -11.63
N SER A 72 -17.96 -26.56 -11.78
CA SER A 72 -18.48 -26.21 -13.11
C SER A 72 -17.39 -25.56 -13.96
N PHE A 73 -17.26 -26.05 -15.20
CA PHE A 73 -16.42 -25.44 -16.22
C PHE A 73 -16.91 -24.01 -16.55
N ILE A 74 -15.98 -23.07 -16.54
CA ILE A 74 -16.23 -21.67 -16.89
C ILE A 74 -15.95 -21.50 -18.37
N GLU A 75 -16.99 -21.14 -19.13
CA GLU A 75 -16.84 -20.88 -20.55
C GLU A 75 -16.08 -19.57 -20.77
N THR A 76 -14.97 -19.65 -21.49
CA THR A 76 -14.14 -18.50 -21.86
C THR A 76 -14.08 -18.40 -23.38
N THR A 77 -14.00 -17.17 -23.89
CA THR A 77 -14.00 -16.88 -25.34
C THR A 77 -12.66 -16.37 -25.84
N GLN A 78 -11.83 -15.86 -24.94
CA GLN A 78 -10.52 -15.29 -25.26
C GLN A 78 -9.43 -16.32 -24.93
N PRO A 79 -8.34 -16.37 -25.72
CA PRO A 79 -7.24 -17.30 -25.49
C PRO A 79 -6.42 -16.97 -24.24
N LEU A 80 -6.49 -15.73 -23.77
CA LEU A 80 -5.86 -15.28 -22.52
C LEU A 80 -6.93 -14.92 -21.51
N VAL A 81 -6.91 -15.58 -20.36
CA VAL A 81 -7.85 -15.38 -19.27
C VAL A 81 -7.08 -14.90 -18.04
N VAL A 82 -7.39 -13.70 -17.56
CA VAL A 82 -6.78 -13.14 -16.35
C VAL A 82 -7.66 -13.47 -15.15
N VAL A 83 -7.10 -14.18 -14.18
CA VAL A 83 -7.79 -14.52 -12.92
C VAL A 83 -7.30 -13.60 -11.82
N THR A 84 -8.19 -12.75 -11.31
CA THR A 84 -7.90 -11.79 -10.23
C THR A 84 -8.87 -11.96 -9.06
N GLY A 85 -8.53 -11.40 -7.89
CA GLY A 85 -9.35 -11.48 -6.69
C GLY A 85 -8.96 -10.41 -5.66
N PRO A 86 -9.86 -10.10 -4.71
CA PRO A 86 -9.72 -8.97 -3.79
C PRO A 86 -8.56 -9.12 -2.79
N GLY A 87 -8.04 -10.34 -2.58
CA GLY A 87 -6.91 -10.55 -1.69
C GLY A 87 -6.29 -11.95 -1.76
N PRO A 88 -5.38 -12.26 -0.82
CA PRO A 88 -4.87 -13.61 -0.59
C PRO A 88 -5.99 -14.60 -0.26
N GLY A 89 -5.77 -15.89 -0.50
CA GLY A 89 -6.72 -16.95 -0.11
C GLY A 89 -8.03 -17.03 -0.89
N SER A 90 -8.29 -16.14 -1.87
CA SER A 90 -9.52 -16.14 -2.69
C SER A 90 -9.64 -17.30 -3.69
N GLY A 91 -8.79 -18.32 -3.62
CA GLY A 91 -8.88 -19.52 -4.48
C GLY A 91 -8.39 -19.36 -5.93
N LYS A 92 -7.72 -18.26 -6.28
CA LYS A 92 -7.23 -17.97 -7.65
C LYS A 92 -6.51 -19.14 -8.33
N LEU A 93 -5.48 -19.69 -7.67
CA LEU A 93 -4.72 -20.83 -8.18
C LEU A 93 -5.61 -22.07 -8.37
N GLY A 94 -6.46 -22.38 -7.39
CA GLY A 94 -7.39 -23.51 -7.48
C GLY A 94 -8.35 -23.38 -8.65
N THR A 95 -8.88 -22.18 -8.91
CA THR A 95 -9.73 -21.91 -10.07
C THR A 95 -8.97 -22.08 -11.39
N CYS A 96 -7.72 -21.57 -11.50
CA CYS A 96 -6.91 -21.77 -12.70
C CYS A 96 -6.63 -23.24 -13.00
N LEU A 97 -6.25 -24.02 -11.98
CA LEU A 97 -5.97 -25.46 -12.13
C LEU A 97 -7.25 -26.26 -12.44
N SER A 98 -8.39 -25.89 -11.84
CA SER A 98 -9.69 -26.48 -12.18
C SER A 98 -10.07 -26.22 -13.63
N GLN A 99 -9.85 -24.99 -14.12
CA GLN A 99 -10.08 -24.66 -15.53
C GLN A 99 -9.14 -25.45 -16.45
N LEU A 100 -7.86 -25.56 -16.08
CA LEU A 100 -6.89 -26.34 -16.84
C LEU A 100 -7.34 -27.81 -16.98
N TYR A 101 -7.77 -28.43 -15.88
CA TYR A 101 -8.33 -29.78 -15.89
C TYR A 101 -9.47 -29.92 -16.92
N HIS A 102 -10.46 -29.02 -16.89
CA HIS A 102 -11.58 -29.09 -17.83
C HIS A 102 -11.19 -28.83 -19.29
N GLU A 103 -10.22 -27.96 -19.56
CA GLU A 103 -9.73 -27.74 -20.93
C GLU A 103 -9.06 -28.99 -21.49
N PHE A 104 -8.22 -29.66 -20.68
CA PHE A 104 -7.57 -30.92 -21.09
C PHE A 104 -8.57 -32.06 -21.30
N GLU A 105 -9.58 -32.20 -20.43
CA GLU A 105 -10.69 -33.15 -20.64
C GLU A 105 -11.47 -32.90 -21.94
N ARG A 106 -11.49 -31.65 -22.42
CA ARG A 106 -12.10 -31.24 -23.69
C ARG A 106 -11.15 -31.37 -24.89
N GLY A 107 -9.92 -31.84 -24.68
CA GLY A 107 -8.89 -31.95 -25.72
C GLY A 107 -8.26 -30.62 -26.12
N VAL A 108 -8.41 -29.58 -25.31
CA VAL A 108 -7.80 -28.26 -25.53
C VAL A 108 -6.50 -28.17 -24.74
N CYS A 109 -5.40 -27.88 -25.43
CA CYS A 109 -4.12 -27.61 -24.79
C CYS A 109 -4.13 -26.19 -24.21
N ALA A 110 -4.26 -26.08 -22.89
CA ALA A 110 -4.21 -24.82 -22.15
C ALA A 110 -2.97 -24.76 -21.25
N GLY A 111 -2.65 -23.57 -20.74
CA GLY A 111 -1.50 -23.34 -19.85
C GLY A 111 -1.86 -22.49 -18.65
N TYR A 112 -1.06 -22.59 -17.59
CA TYR A 112 -1.15 -21.73 -16.41
C TYR A 112 0.15 -20.94 -16.28
N ALA A 113 0.06 -19.64 -16.02
CA ALA A 113 1.21 -18.80 -15.70
C ALA A 113 0.86 -17.84 -14.56
N LYS A 114 1.88 -17.35 -13.87
CA LYS A 114 1.73 -16.46 -12.71
C LYS A 114 2.33 -15.09 -12.99
N PHE A 115 1.53 -14.04 -12.82
CA PHE A 115 1.98 -12.65 -12.90
C PHE A 115 2.08 -12.05 -11.50
N GLU A 116 3.31 -11.78 -11.06
CA GLU A 116 3.61 -11.04 -9.84
C GLU A 116 4.76 -10.07 -10.13
N THR A 117 4.63 -8.84 -9.64
CA THR A 117 5.64 -7.79 -9.85
C THR A 117 6.86 -8.02 -8.95
N PHE A 118 6.64 -8.45 -7.71
CA PHE A 118 7.67 -8.65 -6.71
C PHE A 118 7.56 -10.06 -6.09
N PRO A 119 8.68 -10.66 -5.67
CA PRO A 119 10.05 -10.18 -5.90
C PRO A 119 10.43 -10.21 -7.39
N ILE A 120 11.43 -9.40 -7.78
CA ILE A 120 11.95 -9.38 -9.14
C ILE A 120 13.00 -10.49 -9.26
N TRP A 121 12.65 -11.54 -10.00
CA TRP A 121 13.40 -12.79 -10.03
C TRP A 121 14.84 -12.65 -10.56
N ASN A 122 15.08 -11.71 -11.48
CA ASN A 122 16.37 -11.49 -12.11
C ASN A 122 17.22 -10.41 -11.41
N LEU A 123 16.76 -9.88 -10.28
CA LEU A 123 17.58 -9.07 -9.37
C LEU A 123 18.10 -9.94 -8.22
N SER A 124 19.24 -9.58 -7.66
CA SER A 124 19.80 -10.32 -6.52
C SER A 124 18.86 -10.30 -5.31
N LEU A 125 18.98 -11.30 -4.43
CA LEU A 125 18.18 -11.38 -3.20
C LEU A 125 18.31 -10.11 -2.34
N LYS A 126 19.54 -9.60 -2.21
CA LYS A 126 19.87 -8.39 -1.45
C LYS A 126 19.73 -7.09 -2.25
N HIS A 127 19.09 -7.15 -3.42
CA HIS A 127 18.82 -5.93 -4.18
C HIS A 127 17.85 -5.06 -3.37
N PRO A 128 18.09 -3.74 -3.19
CA PRO A 128 17.21 -2.88 -2.40
C PRO A 128 15.73 -3.00 -2.78
N VAL A 129 15.41 -3.17 -4.06
CA VAL A 129 14.04 -3.40 -4.54
C VAL A 129 13.39 -4.66 -3.94
N ASN A 130 14.11 -5.78 -3.91
CA ASN A 130 13.60 -7.02 -3.32
C ASN A 130 13.50 -6.90 -1.80
N VAL A 131 14.47 -6.24 -1.16
CA VAL A 131 14.45 -5.96 0.29
C VAL A 131 13.29 -5.03 0.67
N ALA A 132 12.99 -4.02 -0.15
CA ALA A 132 11.85 -3.13 0.05
C ALA A 132 10.51 -3.86 -0.05
N TYR A 133 10.41 -4.83 -0.98
CA TYR A 133 9.24 -5.72 -1.03
C TYR A 133 9.11 -6.55 0.25
N GLU A 134 10.20 -7.16 0.73
CA GLU A 134 10.19 -7.95 1.97
C GLU A 134 9.83 -7.11 3.20
N ALA A 135 10.31 -5.86 3.25
CA ALA A 135 9.94 -4.88 4.27
C ALA A 135 8.43 -4.53 4.21
N ALA A 136 7.83 -4.52 3.02
CA ALA A 136 6.41 -4.26 2.82
C ALA A 136 5.50 -5.45 3.14
N THR A 137 6.05 -6.67 3.23
CA THR A 137 5.32 -7.92 3.50
C THR A 137 5.78 -8.63 4.78
N ALA A 138 6.45 -7.90 5.68
CA ALA A 138 7.04 -8.46 6.89
C ALA A 138 5.99 -9.09 7.83
N ASP A 139 4.75 -8.58 7.81
CA ASP A 139 3.61 -9.05 8.60
C ASP A 139 3.10 -10.44 8.16
N ILE A 140 3.02 -10.67 6.85
CA ILE A 140 2.56 -11.95 6.26
C ILE A 140 3.68 -12.99 6.11
N ARG A 141 4.90 -12.66 6.55
CA ARG A 141 6.09 -13.52 6.58
C ARG A 141 6.45 -14.14 5.23
N ASP A 142 6.17 -13.40 4.15
CA ASP A 142 6.68 -13.76 2.83
C ASP A 142 8.15 -13.34 2.76
N VAL A 143 9.04 -14.35 2.82
CA VAL A 143 10.49 -14.17 2.83
C VAL A 143 11.02 -14.44 1.44
N ASN A 144 11.85 -13.53 0.92
CA ASN A 144 12.52 -13.78 -0.34
C ASN A 144 13.56 -14.88 -0.16
N VAL A 145 13.61 -15.79 -1.11
CA VAL A 145 14.56 -16.91 -1.13
C VAL A 145 15.14 -17.06 -2.53
N ILE A 146 16.29 -17.71 -2.61
CA ILE A 146 16.82 -18.17 -3.88
C ILE A 146 15.99 -19.38 -4.33
N ASP A 147 15.54 -19.40 -5.59
CA ASP A 147 14.83 -20.53 -6.18
C ASP A 147 15.80 -21.72 -6.36
N PRO A 148 15.71 -22.78 -5.53
CA PRO A 148 16.62 -23.91 -5.63
C PRO A 148 16.39 -24.71 -6.92
N PHE A 149 15.14 -24.79 -7.39
CA PHE A 149 14.79 -25.54 -8.59
C PHE A 149 15.39 -24.87 -9.84
N HIS A 150 15.40 -23.54 -9.90
CA HIS A 150 15.97 -22.82 -11.03
C HIS A 150 17.51 -22.95 -11.09
N ILE A 151 18.17 -22.90 -9.94
CA ILE A 151 19.62 -23.12 -9.86
C ILE A 151 20.00 -24.54 -10.24
N ASP A 152 19.29 -25.55 -9.74
CA ASP A 152 19.63 -26.95 -10.00
C ASP A 152 19.50 -27.30 -11.49
N VAL A 153 18.52 -26.72 -12.18
CA VAL A 153 18.24 -27.03 -13.59
C VAL A 153 19.07 -26.18 -14.55
N TYR A 154 19.24 -24.89 -14.27
CA TYR A 154 19.85 -23.94 -15.21
C TYR A 154 21.22 -23.42 -14.77
N GLY A 155 21.65 -23.68 -13.53
CA GLY A 155 22.86 -23.10 -12.96
C GLY A 155 22.78 -21.58 -12.77
N LYS A 156 21.58 -21.00 -12.78
CA LYS A 156 21.34 -19.55 -12.70
C LYS A 156 20.58 -19.20 -11.43
N THR A 157 21.07 -18.21 -10.71
CA THR A 157 20.38 -17.68 -9.53
C THR A 157 19.15 -16.89 -9.94
N ALA A 158 18.01 -17.22 -9.34
CA ALA A 158 16.77 -16.45 -9.44
C ALA A 158 16.19 -16.27 -8.04
N VAL A 159 15.48 -15.16 -7.83
CA VAL A 159 14.78 -14.88 -6.57
C VAL A 159 13.30 -15.24 -6.69
N ASN A 160 12.79 -15.89 -5.66
CA ASN A 160 11.38 -16.17 -5.46
C ASN A 160 11.04 -15.95 -3.98
N TYR A 161 9.89 -16.37 -3.49
CA TYR A 161 9.54 -16.32 -2.07
C TYR A 161 9.13 -17.69 -1.55
N SER A 162 9.26 -17.87 -0.23
CA SER A 162 9.13 -19.17 0.44
C SER A 162 7.85 -19.92 0.07
N ARG A 163 6.69 -19.25 0.11
CA ARG A 163 5.39 -19.88 -0.18
C ARG A 163 5.31 -20.52 -1.56
N ASP A 164 5.86 -19.88 -2.59
CA ASP A 164 5.82 -20.39 -3.96
C ASP A 164 6.83 -21.53 -4.17
N VAL A 165 8.03 -21.41 -3.59
CA VAL A 165 9.04 -22.48 -3.59
C VAL A 165 8.50 -23.74 -2.89
N ASP A 166 7.85 -23.58 -1.73
CA ASP A 166 7.26 -24.68 -0.97
C ASP A 166 6.08 -25.33 -1.72
N ALA A 167 5.28 -24.54 -2.44
CA ALA A 167 4.11 -25.03 -3.19
C ALA A 167 4.48 -25.67 -4.54
N PHE A 168 5.63 -25.32 -5.14
CA PHE A 168 5.98 -25.72 -6.49
C PHE A 168 5.96 -27.23 -6.75
N PRO A 169 6.52 -28.11 -5.88
CA PRO A 169 6.49 -29.56 -6.11
C PRO A 169 5.06 -30.12 -6.25
N LEU A 170 4.11 -29.59 -5.49
CA LEU A 170 2.72 -29.99 -5.57
C LEU A 170 2.07 -29.49 -6.86
N VAL A 171 2.25 -28.20 -7.18
CA VAL A 171 1.70 -27.61 -8.41
C VAL A 171 2.22 -28.35 -9.63
N ARG A 172 3.52 -28.66 -9.67
CA ARG A 172 4.15 -29.47 -10.72
C ARG A 172 3.46 -30.82 -10.90
N ARG A 173 3.23 -31.58 -9.82
CA ARG A 173 2.54 -32.88 -9.89
C ARG A 173 1.11 -32.76 -10.41
N ILE A 174 0.39 -31.72 -10.00
CA ILE A 174 -0.97 -31.45 -10.49
C ILE A 174 -0.94 -31.17 -12.01
N LEU A 175 -0.01 -30.32 -12.48
CA LEU A 175 0.14 -30.01 -13.91
C LEU A 175 0.52 -31.26 -14.73
N GLU A 176 1.42 -32.10 -14.23
CA GLU A 176 1.80 -33.38 -14.87
C GLU A 176 0.60 -34.33 -14.96
N LYS A 177 -0.19 -34.42 -13.89
CA LYS A 177 -1.38 -35.27 -13.86
C LYS A 177 -2.48 -34.77 -14.79
N ILE A 178 -2.72 -33.47 -14.86
CA ILE A 178 -3.71 -32.87 -15.76
C ILE A 178 -3.31 -33.08 -17.22
N SER A 179 -2.05 -32.82 -17.56
CA SER A 179 -1.57 -32.88 -18.95
C SER A 179 -1.24 -34.29 -19.43
N GLY A 180 -0.99 -35.23 -18.51
CA GLY A 180 -0.48 -36.56 -18.83
C GLY A 180 0.96 -36.55 -19.38
N GLN A 181 1.68 -35.43 -19.25
CA GLN A 181 3.01 -35.21 -19.79
C GLN A 181 3.93 -34.62 -18.71
N GLU A 182 5.24 -34.60 -18.98
CA GLU A 182 6.19 -33.95 -18.08
C GLU A 182 5.91 -32.44 -18.00
N CYS A 183 5.99 -31.85 -16.81
CA CYS A 183 5.76 -30.43 -16.62
C CYS A 183 6.76 -29.61 -17.45
N PHE A 184 6.23 -28.62 -18.18
CA PHE A 184 7.02 -27.63 -18.89
C PHE A 184 7.84 -26.76 -17.92
N TYR A 185 7.25 -26.38 -16.78
CA TYR A 185 7.94 -25.59 -15.75
C TYR A 185 8.90 -26.46 -14.95
N LYS A 186 10.17 -26.04 -14.90
CA LYS A 186 11.20 -26.70 -14.09
C LYS A 186 11.44 -25.98 -12.76
N SER A 187 10.99 -24.74 -12.62
CA SER A 187 11.02 -23.97 -11.37
C SER A 187 9.81 -23.02 -11.24
N PRO A 188 9.51 -22.48 -10.03
CA PRO A 188 8.51 -21.43 -9.88
C PRO A 188 8.91 -20.13 -10.61
N THR A 189 10.20 -19.85 -10.81
CA THR A 189 10.64 -18.77 -11.72
C THR A 189 10.18 -18.98 -13.16
N ASP A 190 10.22 -20.21 -13.69
CA ASP A 190 9.72 -20.51 -15.05
C ASP A 190 8.21 -20.29 -15.19
N MET A 191 7.47 -20.51 -14.10
CA MET A 191 6.01 -20.30 -14.02
C MET A 191 5.64 -18.81 -14.00
N GLY A 192 6.60 -17.94 -13.62
CA GLY A 192 6.46 -16.50 -13.59
C GLY A 192 6.60 -15.86 -14.97
N VAL A 193 5.81 -14.83 -15.24
CA VAL A 193 5.91 -14.04 -16.50
C VAL A 193 6.46 -12.63 -16.28
N ASN A 194 7.04 -12.35 -15.11
CA ASN A 194 7.52 -11.02 -14.74
C ASN A 194 8.70 -10.58 -15.63
N ARG A 195 8.60 -9.36 -16.16
CA ARG A 195 9.61 -8.72 -17.02
C ARG A 195 10.18 -7.42 -16.45
N VAL A 196 9.74 -6.99 -15.26
CA VAL A 196 10.04 -5.66 -14.72
C VAL A 196 11.53 -5.41 -14.55
N GLY A 197 12.30 -6.40 -14.10
CA GLY A 197 13.76 -6.24 -13.94
C GLY A 197 14.53 -6.03 -15.25
N PHE A 198 13.93 -6.28 -16.41
CA PHE A 198 14.54 -5.96 -17.72
C PHE A 198 14.26 -4.53 -18.17
N SER A 199 13.32 -3.86 -17.50
CA SER A 199 12.88 -2.50 -17.82
C SER A 199 13.47 -1.44 -16.90
N ILE A 200 14.39 -1.82 -16.00
CA ILE A 200 15.14 -0.88 -15.17
C ILE A 200 16.22 -0.25 -16.07
N ASP A 201 16.07 1.04 -16.33
CA ASP A 201 16.97 1.86 -17.12
C ASP A 201 18.09 2.48 -16.27
N ASP A 202 17.77 2.88 -15.03
CA ASP A 202 18.73 3.36 -14.03
C ASP A 202 18.60 2.56 -12.72
N ASP A 203 19.57 1.66 -12.49
CA ASP A 203 19.62 0.81 -11.29
C ASP A 203 19.90 1.64 -10.02
N GLU A 204 20.71 2.69 -10.10
CA GLU A 204 21.09 3.47 -8.91
C GLU A 204 19.92 4.32 -8.40
N VAL A 205 19.17 4.96 -9.31
CA VAL A 205 17.93 5.68 -8.95
C VAL A 205 16.92 4.71 -8.34
N THR A 206 16.80 3.51 -8.92
CA THR A 206 15.88 2.48 -8.42
C THR A 206 16.29 1.95 -7.05
N ARG A 207 17.60 1.76 -6.82
CA ARG A 207 18.16 1.37 -5.52
C ARG A 207 17.87 2.41 -4.45
N GLU A 208 18.09 3.68 -4.77
CA GLU A 208 17.86 4.76 -3.82
C GLU A 208 16.38 4.91 -3.46
N ALA A 209 15.50 4.87 -4.45
CA ALA A 209 14.06 4.89 -4.22
C ALA A 209 13.60 3.73 -3.32
N ALA A 210 14.18 2.54 -3.50
CA ALA A 210 13.88 1.37 -2.68
C ALA A 210 14.44 1.49 -1.25
N ARG A 211 15.64 2.06 -1.06
CA ARG A 211 16.18 2.37 0.27
C ARG A 211 15.26 3.33 1.03
N GLN A 212 14.81 4.40 0.36
CA GLN A 212 13.84 5.34 0.94
C GLN A 212 12.53 4.65 1.31
N GLU A 213 12.04 3.72 0.49
CA GLU A 213 10.85 2.93 0.83
C GLU A 213 11.06 2.06 2.07
N VAL A 214 12.22 1.43 2.25
CA VAL A 214 12.53 0.67 3.48
C VAL A 214 12.51 1.59 4.71
N VAL A 215 13.07 2.80 4.61
CA VAL A 215 12.98 3.80 5.70
C VAL A 215 11.53 4.16 6.03
N ARG A 216 10.68 4.38 5.00
CA ARG A 216 9.23 4.61 5.21
C ARG A 216 8.58 3.44 5.93
N ARG A 217 8.92 2.19 5.56
CA ARG A 217 8.38 0.98 6.20
C ARG A 217 8.80 0.83 7.64
N VAL A 218 10.04 1.15 8.00
CA VAL A 218 10.49 1.17 9.41
C VAL A 218 9.71 2.18 10.23
N LEU A 219 9.58 3.42 9.74
CA LEU A 219 8.84 4.47 10.45
C LEU A 219 7.37 4.07 10.64
N ARG A 220 6.76 3.53 9.58
CA ARG A 220 5.38 3.05 9.62
C ARG A 220 5.20 1.88 10.58
N SER A 221 6.06 0.87 10.55
CA SER A 221 5.93 -0.32 11.41
C SER A 221 6.07 0.06 12.89
N ARG A 222 6.96 1.01 13.23
CA ARG A 222 7.07 1.58 14.59
C ARG A 222 5.77 2.26 15.03
N CYS A 223 5.15 3.07 14.16
CA CYS A 223 3.85 3.68 14.46
C CYS A 223 2.74 2.63 14.63
N GLU A 224 2.67 1.64 13.75
CA GLU A 224 1.68 0.55 13.82
C GLU A 224 1.83 -0.26 15.11
N TYR A 225 3.06 -0.55 15.54
CA TYR A 225 3.33 -1.20 16.83
C TYR A 225 2.86 -0.34 18.01
N LEU A 226 3.17 0.96 18.01
CA LEU A 226 2.72 1.87 19.07
C LEU A 226 1.19 1.97 19.15
N MET A 227 0.50 1.87 18.01
CA MET A 227 -0.96 1.84 17.92
C MET A 227 -1.58 0.47 18.25
N GLY A 228 -0.76 -0.57 18.49
CA GLY A 228 -1.23 -1.93 18.74
C GLY A 228 -1.76 -2.66 17.50
N LEU A 229 -1.36 -2.23 16.30
CA LEU A 229 -1.75 -2.80 15.02
C LEU A 229 -0.74 -3.81 14.46
N ALA A 230 0.49 -3.81 14.98
CA ALA A 230 1.56 -4.70 14.56
C ALA A 230 2.23 -5.38 15.76
N GLU A 231 2.83 -6.54 15.52
CA GLU A 231 3.64 -7.26 16.50
C GLU A 231 5.09 -6.74 16.51
N ARG A 232 5.75 -6.88 17.66
CA ARG A 232 7.15 -6.45 17.83
C ARG A 232 8.09 -7.13 16.82
N ASP A 233 7.88 -8.41 16.55
CA ASP A 233 8.65 -9.20 15.58
C ASP A 233 8.63 -8.57 14.17
N THR A 234 7.50 -7.95 13.79
CA THR A 234 7.39 -7.26 12.49
C THR A 234 8.29 -6.03 12.44
N VAL A 235 8.34 -5.25 13.52
CA VAL A 235 9.22 -4.07 13.59
C VAL A 235 10.69 -4.49 13.52
N GLU A 236 11.09 -5.47 14.33
CA GLU A 236 12.47 -5.97 14.36
C GLU A 236 12.89 -6.54 13.00
N ARG A 237 11.98 -7.24 12.30
CA ARG A 237 12.22 -7.74 10.93
C ARG A 237 12.53 -6.62 9.94
N VAL A 238 11.72 -5.56 9.93
CA VAL A 238 11.89 -4.43 8.99
C VAL A 238 13.15 -3.63 9.34
N GLU A 239 13.47 -3.47 10.63
CA GLU A 239 14.71 -2.82 11.07
C GLU A 239 15.97 -3.61 10.68
N LEU A 240 15.93 -4.94 10.75
CA LEU A 240 17.02 -5.79 10.25
C LEU A 240 17.24 -5.59 8.76
N LEU A 241 16.16 -5.55 7.96
CA LEU A 241 16.24 -5.32 6.52
C LEU A 241 16.82 -3.93 6.19
N MET A 242 16.49 -2.91 6.98
CA MET A 242 17.09 -1.59 6.87
C MET A 242 18.60 -1.61 7.14
N ASN A 243 19.02 -2.29 8.22
CA ASN A 243 20.44 -2.44 8.55
C ASN A 243 21.22 -3.24 7.48
N GLU A 244 20.60 -4.23 6.84
CA GLU A 244 21.22 -4.98 5.73
C GLU A 244 21.51 -4.11 4.50
N LEU A 245 20.76 -3.01 4.33
CA LEU A 245 20.99 -2.03 3.26
C LEU A 245 21.95 -0.90 3.66
N ASP A 246 22.47 -0.91 4.89
CA ASP A 246 23.34 0.13 5.46
C ASP A 246 22.70 1.53 5.39
N VAL A 247 21.39 1.61 5.67
CA VAL A 247 20.64 2.87 5.73
C VAL A 247 20.06 3.11 7.11
N GLN A 248 19.86 4.39 7.45
CA GLN A 248 19.29 4.86 8.70
C GLN A 248 18.06 5.72 8.43
N VAL A 249 17.20 5.89 9.44
CA VAL A 249 16.00 6.73 9.27
C VAL A 249 16.35 8.20 9.02
N GLU A 250 17.51 8.63 9.49
CA GLU A 250 18.05 9.97 9.29
C GLU A 250 18.58 10.23 7.86
N ASP A 251 18.70 9.20 7.02
CA ASP A 251 19.05 9.36 5.59
C ASP A 251 17.87 9.92 4.78
N ARG A 252 16.67 9.92 5.37
CA ARG A 252 15.54 10.70 4.89
C ARG A 252 15.64 12.13 5.42
N ASN A 253 16.04 13.07 4.57
CA ASN A 253 16.34 14.48 4.91
C ASN A 253 15.33 15.15 5.86
N VAL A 254 14.03 14.96 5.59
CA VAL A 254 12.94 15.55 6.38
C VAL A 254 12.86 15.07 7.83
N VAL A 255 13.38 13.87 8.15
CA VAL A 255 13.35 13.31 9.52
C VAL A 255 14.17 14.17 10.46
N ARG A 256 15.42 14.46 10.09
CA ARG A 256 16.32 15.30 10.90
C ARG A 256 15.75 16.70 11.07
N ALA A 257 15.30 17.31 9.98
CA ALA A 257 14.77 18.66 9.99
C ALA A 257 13.51 18.81 10.86
N ALA A 258 12.61 17.83 10.84
CA ALA A 258 11.42 17.81 11.68
C ALA A 258 11.76 17.69 13.18
N ARG A 259 12.69 16.78 13.53
CA ARG A 259 13.17 16.60 14.92
C ARG A 259 13.89 17.84 15.45
N GLU A 260 14.70 18.49 14.62
CA GLU A 260 15.31 19.78 14.97
C GLU A 260 14.26 20.89 15.15
N ALA A 261 13.21 20.92 14.33
CA ALA A 261 12.11 21.87 14.48
C ALA A 261 11.38 21.67 15.82
N ALA A 262 11.13 20.43 16.24
CA ALA A 262 10.58 20.12 17.57
C ALA A 262 11.52 20.58 18.70
N ALA A 263 12.83 20.31 18.59
CA ALA A 263 13.81 20.74 19.59
C ALA A 263 13.92 22.27 19.68
N ARG A 264 13.86 22.99 18.56
CA ARG A 264 13.78 24.47 18.53
C ARG A 264 12.49 24.97 19.18
N ALA A 265 11.36 24.33 18.91
CA ALA A 265 10.07 24.65 19.51
C ALA A 265 10.12 24.53 21.04
N THR A 266 10.73 23.47 21.58
CA THR A 266 10.94 23.31 23.03
C THR A 266 11.80 24.44 23.61
N LYS A 267 12.93 24.78 22.96
CA LYS A 267 13.83 25.85 23.44
C LYS A 267 13.19 27.23 23.42
N THR A 268 12.32 27.49 22.44
CA THR A 268 11.62 28.77 22.26
C THR A 268 10.28 28.82 22.95
N ASN A 269 9.88 27.76 23.65
CA ASN A 269 8.57 27.57 24.26
C ASN A 269 7.41 27.82 23.26
N LYS A 270 7.62 27.47 21.99
CA LYS A 270 6.65 27.63 20.90
C LYS A 270 5.95 26.29 20.65
N GLY A 271 5.02 25.96 21.55
CA GLY A 271 4.19 24.76 21.50
C GLY A 271 2.78 25.06 22.04
N ASN A 272 2.06 24.02 22.47
CA ASN A 272 0.77 24.17 23.12
C ASN A 272 0.64 23.16 24.26
N ASP A 273 0.17 23.58 25.44
CA ASP A 273 -0.05 22.73 26.62
C ASP A 273 1.15 21.83 27.00
N GLY A 274 2.37 22.36 26.88
CA GLY A 274 3.61 21.62 27.18
C GLY A 274 4.05 20.62 26.12
N ILE A 275 3.32 20.53 25.00
CA ILE A 275 3.59 19.63 23.88
C ILE A 275 4.29 20.41 22.77
N PHE A 276 5.44 19.88 22.31
CA PHE A 276 6.27 20.47 21.27
C PHE A 276 6.46 19.46 20.13
N CYS A 277 5.78 19.71 19.02
CA CYS A 277 5.83 18.90 17.83
C CYS A 277 6.52 19.68 16.70
N GLY A 278 7.32 18.97 15.91
CA GLY A 278 7.97 19.47 14.71
C GLY A 278 7.48 18.75 13.47
N ALA A 279 7.66 19.42 12.34
CA ALA A 279 7.35 18.90 11.02
C ALA A 279 8.30 19.51 9.99
N ALA A 280 8.58 18.75 8.93
CA ALA A 280 9.38 19.22 7.80
C ALA A 280 8.88 18.61 6.50
N ILE A 281 8.91 19.40 5.43
CA ILE A 281 8.60 18.99 4.05
C ILE A 281 9.77 19.38 3.15
N GLU A 282 10.13 18.48 2.24
CA GLU A 282 11.13 18.71 1.20
C GLU A 282 10.40 18.97 -0.12
N LEU A 283 10.65 20.14 -0.70
CA LEU A 283 10.06 20.57 -1.96
C LEU A 283 10.84 19.99 -3.15
N HIS A 284 10.26 20.07 -4.35
CA HIS A 284 10.89 19.55 -5.58
C HIS A 284 12.21 20.24 -5.96
N ASP A 285 12.53 21.39 -5.37
CA ASP A 285 13.81 22.09 -5.51
C ASP A 285 14.81 21.74 -4.39
N ASP A 286 14.56 20.66 -3.66
CA ASP A 286 15.30 20.18 -2.48
C ASP A 286 15.26 21.15 -1.28
N THR A 287 14.43 22.20 -1.33
CA THR A 287 14.27 23.12 -0.20
C THR A 287 13.50 22.45 0.93
N ILE A 288 14.08 22.44 2.13
CA ILE A 288 13.42 21.94 3.33
C ILE A 288 12.71 23.08 4.05
N ILE A 289 11.38 22.98 4.13
CA ILE A 289 10.53 23.89 4.91
C ILE A 289 10.12 23.20 6.20
N THR A 290 10.23 23.91 7.32
CA THR A 290 9.88 23.37 8.65
C THR A 290 8.73 24.15 9.30
N GLY A 291 8.04 23.48 10.21
CA GLY A 291 6.99 24.05 11.05
C GLY A 291 6.95 23.40 12.42
N CYS A 292 6.29 24.07 13.36
CA CYS A 292 6.07 23.54 14.70
C CYS A 292 4.62 23.83 15.13
N ASN A 293 4.13 23.09 16.12
CA ASN A 293 2.81 23.37 16.66
C ASN A 293 2.81 24.68 17.46
N SER A 294 1.62 25.24 17.64
CA SER A 294 1.37 26.41 18.47
C SER A 294 -0.05 26.33 19.06
N SER A 295 -0.46 27.33 19.83
CA SER A 295 -1.84 27.45 20.31
C SER A 295 -2.88 27.58 19.20
N LEU A 296 -2.47 27.97 17.99
CA LEU A 296 -3.38 28.20 16.86
C LEU A 296 -3.41 27.08 15.83
N MET A 297 -2.36 26.27 15.72
CA MET A 297 -2.26 25.28 14.64
C MET A 297 -1.28 24.16 14.95
N HIS A 298 -1.53 23.00 14.33
CA HIS A 298 -0.64 21.84 14.36
C HIS A 298 0.65 22.09 13.57
N ALA A 299 1.66 21.25 13.83
CA ALA A 299 2.93 21.32 13.12
C ALA A 299 2.77 21.02 11.62
N ALA A 300 1.87 20.10 11.25
CA ALA A 300 1.54 19.79 9.87
C ALA A 300 0.99 21.02 9.15
N THR A 301 -0.03 21.66 9.73
CA THR A 301 -0.62 22.93 9.27
C THR A 301 0.43 24.01 9.09
N SER A 302 1.25 24.29 10.12
CA SER A 302 2.27 25.33 10.04
C SER A 302 3.25 25.07 8.90
N THR A 303 3.64 23.82 8.68
CA THR A 303 4.62 23.45 7.65
C THR A 303 4.04 23.66 6.25
N VAL A 304 2.81 23.21 6.01
CA VAL A 304 2.11 23.37 4.72
C VAL A 304 1.91 24.86 4.41
N LEU A 305 1.46 25.66 5.39
CA LEU A 305 1.30 27.11 5.20
C LEU A 305 2.64 27.80 4.92
N ASN A 306 3.72 27.40 5.59
CA ASN A 306 5.05 27.95 5.30
C ASN A 306 5.52 27.56 3.90
N ALA A 307 5.26 26.34 3.46
CA ALA A 307 5.66 25.84 2.14
C ALA A 307 4.96 26.60 1.02
N ILE A 308 3.64 26.80 1.10
CA ILE A 308 2.91 27.57 0.08
C ILE A 308 3.25 29.06 0.10
N LYS A 309 3.64 29.62 1.26
CA LYS A 309 4.17 30.99 1.33
C LYS A 309 5.51 31.09 0.62
N TYR A 310 6.41 30.13 0.86
CA TYR A 310 7.71 30.07 0.20
C TYR A 310 7.54 30.00 -1.32
N LEU A 311 6.74 29.07 -1.81
CA LEU A 311 6.48 28.87 -3.25
C LEU A 311 5.81 30.09 -3.92
N ALA A 312 4.98 30.83 -3.19
CA ALA A 312 4.33 32.04 -3.69
C ALA A 312 5.15 33.32 -3.45
N GLU A 313 6.38 33.21 -2.91
CA GLU A 313 7.25 34.32 -2.54
C GLU A 313 6.58 35.32 -1.56
N ILE A 314 5.70 34.82 -0.69
CA ILE A 314 4.95 35.62 0.27
C ILE A 314 5.78 35.82 1.54
N PRO A 315 6.05 37.07 1.96
CA PRO A 315 6.79 37.35 3.18
C PRO A 315 6.16 36.72 4.43
N ASP A 316 7.00 36.26 5.37
CA ASP A 316 6.52 35.52 6.54
C ASP A 316 5.53 36.31 7.42
N LYS A 317 5.67 37.64 7.44
CA LYS A 317 4.77 38.55 8.18
C LYS A 317 3.33 38.60 7.64
N ILE A 318 3.05 38.05 6.45
CA ILE A 318 1.72 38.05 5.86
C ILE A 318 0.95 36.81 6.34
N HIS A 319 -0.20 37.05 6.97
CA HIS A 319 -1.11 35.98 7.39
C HIS A 319 -1.98 35.51 6.23
N LEU A 320 -1.98 34.21 5.95
CA LEU A 320 -2.85 33.61 4.93
C LEU A 320 -4.28 33.36 5.43
N ILE A 321 -4.45 33.18 6.74
CA ILE A 321 -5.75 33.00 7.37
C ILE A 321 -6.05 34.26 8.19
N SER A 322 -7.22 34.85 7.97
CA SER A 322 -7.66 36.00 8.77
C SER A 322 -7.75 35.64 10.26
N PRO A 323 -7.21 36.46 11.19
CA PRO A 323 -7.36 36.24 12.63
C PRO A 323 -8.83 36.10 13.07
N HIS A 324 -9.75 36.81 12.40
CA HIS A 324 -11.19 36.72 12.67
C HIS A 324 -11.76 35.34 12.32
N ILE A 325 -11.26 34.69 11.27
CA ILE A 325 -11.68 33.34 10.88
C ILE A 325 -11.16 32.31 11.88
N ILE A 326 -9.88 32.41 12.27
CA ILE A 326 -9.29 31.53 13.30
C ILE A 326 -10.09 31.65 14.60
N GLN A 327 -10.40 32.88 15.03
CA GLN A 327 -11.19 33.12 16.23
C GLN A 327 -12.60 32.52 16.12
N ALA A 328 -13.29 32.71 15.00
CA ALA A 328 -14.63 32.18 14.78
C ALA A 328 -14.64 30.63 14.84
N ILE A 329 -13.67 29.98 14.21
CA ILE A 329 -13.52 28.51 14.28
C ILE A 329 -13.20 28.08 15.72
N GLY A 330 -12.31 28.80 16.41
CA GLY A 330 -11.98 28.54 17.81
C GLY A 330 -13.16 28.69 18.76
N ASP A 331 -14.01 29.70 18.57
CA ASP A 331 -15.23 29.92 19.35
C ASP A 331 -16.24 28.80 19.10
N MET A 332 -16.44 28.41 17.84
CA MET A 332 -17.29 27.27 17.47
C MET A 332 -16.79 25.96 18.09
N LYS A 333 -15.48 25.66 18.03
CA LYS A 333 -14.88 24.47 18.64
C LYS A 333 -15.07 24.47 20.15
N ARG A 334 -14.97 25.63 20.82
CA ARG A 334 -15.23 25.74 22.26
C ARG A 334 -16.67 25.39 22.62
N VAL A 335 -17.64 25.82 21.82
CA VAL A 335 -19.06 25.49 22.00
C VAL A 335 -19.33 24.00 21.78
N ILE A 336 -18.76 23.40 20.73
CA ILE A 336 -19.03 21.99 20.37
C ILE A 336 -18.26 21.01 21.27
N LYS A 337 -16.98 21.27 21.55
CA LYS A 337 -16.06 20.34 22.24
C LYS A 337 -15.84 20.70 23.73
N ASN A 338 -16.71 21.48 24.35
CA ASN A 338 -16.56 21.94 25.75
C ASN A 338 -15.16 22.47 26.08
N GLY A 339 -14.63 23.35 25.22
CA GLY A 339 -13.56 24.26 25.62
C GLY A 339 -12.08 23.82 25.49
N LYS A 340 -11.72 22.76 24.75
CA LYS A 340 -10.38 22.16 24.93
C LYS A 340 -9.24 22.54 23.97
N SER A 341 -9.48 23.00 22.74
CA SER A 341 -8.38 23.52 21.88
C SER A 341 -8.90 24.32 20.68
N ILE A 342 -8.24 25.46 20.42
CA ILE A 342 -8.43 26.33 19.24
C ILE A 342 -7.47 25.92 18.11
N SER A 343 -6.54 25.00 18.38
CA SER A 343 -5.54 24.59 17.41
C SER A 343 -6.21 23.94 16.20
N LEU A 344 -5.86 24.46 15.02
CA LEU A 344 -6.34 23.97 13.73
C LEU A 344 -5.47 22.81 13.24
N ASP A 345 -6.12 21.69 12.92
CA ASP A 345 -5.51 20.65 12.09
C ASP A 345 -5.44 21.10 10.62
N LEU A 346 -4.78 20.30 9.78
CA LEU A 346 -4.55 20.69 8.39
C LEU A 346 -5.85 20.80 7.57
N GLU A 347 -6.80 19.89 7.77
CA GLU A 347 -8.09 19.91 7.06
C GLU A 347 -8.87 21.20 7.40
N GLU A 348 -9.00 21.52 8.68
CA GLU A 348 -9.64 22.75 9.15
C GLU A 348 -8.91 24.00 8.61
N ALA A 349 -7.58 23.99 8.60
CA ALA A 349 -6.79 25.11 8.12
C ALA A 349 -6.93 25.34 6.61
N LEU A 350 -6.99 24.28 5.80
CA LEU A 350 -7.22 24.40 4.35
C LEU A 350 -8.60 25.02 4.05
N ILE A 351 -9.63 24.65 4.82
CA ILE A 351 -10.96 25.27 4.72
C ILE A 351 -10.89 26.75 5.11
N ALA A 352 -10.18 27.08 6.20
CA ALA A 352 -10.01 28.46 6.66
C ALA A 352 -9.21 29.34 5.67
N VAL A 353 -8.21 28.77 5.00
CA VAL A 353 -7.47 29.40 3.90
C VAL A 353 -8.42 29.68 2.74
N GLY A 354 -9.22 28.69 2.31
CA GLY A 354 -10.20 28.85 1.24
C GLY A 354 -11.22 29.97 1.54
N ALA A 355 -11.70 30.05 2.78
CA ALA A 355 -12.60 31.11 3.23
C ALA A 355 -11.93 32.50 3.27
N SER A 356 -10.60 32.57 3.35
CA SER A 356 -9.83 33.82 3.36
C SER A 356 -9.51 34.36 1.96
N MET A 357 -9.57 33.53 0.91
CA MET A 357 -9.22 33.91 -0.47
C MET A 357 -9.98 35.14 -1.02
N PRO A 358 -11.31 35.29 -0.81
CA PRO A 358 -12.04 36.44 -1.35
C PRO A 358 -11.59 37.79 -0.77
N PHE A 359 -10.91 37.77 0.38
CA PHE A 359 -10.55 38.97 1.14
C PHE A 359 -9.04 39.19 1.20
N ASN A 360 -8.23 38.27 0.69
CA ASN A 360 -6.77 38.33 0.75
C ASN A 360 -6.13 37.77 -0.54
N SER A 361 -5.63 38.66 -1.39
CA SER A 361 -4.97 38.28 -2.64
C SER A 361 -3.71 37.43 -2.43
N ALA A 362 -2.97 37.64 -1.33
CA ALA A 362 -1.83 36.79 -1.00
C ALA A 362 -2.26 35.35 -0.69
N THR A 363 -3.42 35.17 -0.04
CA THR A 363 -3.99 33.83 0.19
C THR A 363 -4.34 33.14 -1.12
N THR A 364 -4.92 33.87 -2.08
CA THR A 364 -5.21 33.31 -3.41
C THR A 364 -3.95 32.82 -4.11
N LEU A 365 -2.89 33.63 -4.11
CA LEU A 365 -1.59 33.24 -4.69
C LEU A 365 -0.98 32.00 -3.99
N ALA A 366 -1.09 31.92 -2.66
CA ALA A 366 -0.61 30.78 -1.90
C ALA A 366 -1.37 29.48 -2.24
N VAL A 367 -2.70 29.56 -2.37
CA VAL A 367 -3.54 28.39 -2.68
C VAL A 367 -3.21 27.79 -4.04
N GLU A 368 -2.87 28.62 -5.03
CA GLU A 368 -2.42 28.14 -6.35
C GLU A 368 -1.16 27.26 -6.28
N GLN A 369 -0.38 27.38 -5.20
CA GLN A 369 0.84 26.61 -4.99
C GLN A 369 0.61 25.22 -4.38
N LEU A 370 -0.58 24.91 -3.86
CA LEU A 370 -0.85 23.61 -3.21
C LEU A 370 -0.57 22.41 -4.12
N LYS A 371 -0.80 22.56 -5.43
CA LYS A 371 -0.53 21.51 -6.43
C LYS A 371 0.95 21.12 -6.53
N HIS A 372 1.86 21.99 -6.11
CA HIS A 372 3.30 21.76 -6.11
C HIS A 372 3.79 21.03 -4.87
N LEU A 373 2.90 20.70 -3.91
CA LEU A 373 3.21 19.85 -2.77
C LEU A 373 2.96 18.36 -3.05
N LYS A 374 2.35 18.04 -4.19
CA LYS A 374 2.08 16.67 -4.60
C LYS A 374 3.39 15.89 -4.70
N ASP A 375 3.40 14.67 -4.17
CA ASP A 375 4.53 13.75 -4.15
C ASP A 375 5.77 14.25 -3.37
N CYS A 376 5.68 15.41 -2.68
CA CYS A 376 6.71 15.89 -1.77
C CYS A 376 6.77 15.01 -0.51
N ASP A 377 7.98 14.85 0.01
CA ASP A 377 8.23 14.05 1.20
C ASP A 377 8.06 14.89 2.47
N MET A 378 7.32 14.37 3.45
CA MET A 378 7.09 15.04 4.73
C MET A 378 7.31 14.11 5.92
N HIS A 379 7.81 14.68 7.02
CA HIS A 379 7.94 13.98 8.30
C HIS A 379 7.33 14.77 9.46
N LEU A 380 6.64 14.07 10.36
CA LEU A 380 6.11 14.59 11.61
C LEU A 380 6.81 13.93 12.80
N THR A 381 7.13 14.67 13.86
CA THR A 381 7.69 14.08 15.09
C THR A 381 6.64 13.38 15.97
N HIS A 382 5.46 13.10 15.42
CA HIS A 382 4.32 12.46 16.09
C HIS A 382 3.39 11.83 15.05
N ILE A 383 2.57 10.87 15.49
CA ILE A 383 1.50 10.27 14.70
C ILE A 383 0.46 11.36 14.37
N PRO A 384 0.09 11.56 13.09
CA PRO A 384 -0.86 12.59 12.68
C PRO A 384 -2.25 12.34 13.30
N THR A 385 -2.98 13.42 13.55
CA THR A 385 -4.41 13.30 13.87
C THR A 385 -5.21 12.97 12.61
N PRO A 386 -6.46 12.45 12.71
CA PRO A 386 -7.28 12.16 11.53
C PRO A 386 -7.47 13.35 10.58
N GLY A 387 -7.62 14.57 11.11
CA GLY A 387 -7.74 15.78 10.30
C GLY A 387 -6.43 16.16 9.59
N ASP A 388 -5.28 15.98 10.26
CA ASP A 388 -3.98 16.18 9.60
C ASP A 388 -3.74 15.14 8.50
N GLU A 389 -4.02 13.86 8.78
CA GLU A 389 -3.86 12.76 7.83
C GLU A 389 -4.77 12.95 6.60
N ALA A 390 -6.03 13.34 6.81
CA ALA A 390 -6.98 13.64 5.74
C ALA A 390 -6.48 14.79 4.86
N GLY A 391 -6.03 15.89 5.46
CA GLY A 391 -5.47 17.04 4.75
C GLY A 391 -4.22 16.68 3.95
N LEU A 392 -3.28 15.95 4.54
CA LEU A 392 -2.02 15.56 3.88
C LEU A 392 -2.27 14.60 2.72
N ARG A 393 -3.21 13.66 2.90
CA ARG A 393 -3.65 12.74 1.84
C ARG A 393 -4.34 13.48 0.69
N ALA A 394 -5.18 14.48 0.98
CA ALA A 394 -5.83 15.29 -0.04
C ALA A 394 -4.81 16.06 -0.89
N LEU A 395 -3.67 16.44 -0.32
CA LEU A 395 -2.54 17.07 -1.01
C LEU A 395 -1.60 16.07 -1.70
N SER A 396 -1.81 14.76 -1.53
CA SER A 396 -0.92 13.71 -2.05
C SER A 396 0.53 13.85 -1.58
N ILE A 397 0.73 14.23 -0.31
CA ILE A 397 2.05 14.33 0.32
C ILE A 397 2.48 12.95 0.85
N ASN A 398 3.74 12.58 0.63
CA ASN A 398 4.34 11.34 1.11
C ASN A 398 4.75 11.46 2.59
N LEU A 399 3.81 11.09 3.47
CA LEU A 399 3.94 11.26 4.90
C LEU A 399 4.68 10.11 5.60
N THR A 400 5.57 10.47 6.53
CA THR A 400 6.13 9.61 7.56
C THR A 400 6.01 10.27 8.94
N SER A 401 6.09 9.49 10.02
CA SER A 401 6.04 10.03 11.38
C SER A 401 6.93 9.25 12.34
N ASP A 402 7.43 9.91 13.38
CA ASP A 402 7.96 9.24 14.56
C ASP A 402 6.82 8.54 15.34
N ALA A 403 7.15 7.41 15.98
CA ALA A 403 6.24 6.69 16.87
C ALA A 403 6.11 7.42 18.22
N ALA A 404 5.35 8.52 18.22
CA ALA A 404 5.02 9.30 19.40
C ALA A 404 3.62 9.91 19.26
N PHE A 405 2.92 10.05 20.38
CA PHE A 405 1.62 10.74 20.40
C PHE A 405 1.81 12.25 20.65
N ALA A 406 1.03 13.09 19.98
CA ALA A 406 0.98 14.53 20.23
C ALA A 406 0.08 14.91 21.42
N THR A 407 -0.13 13.99 22.37
CA THR A 407 -0.91 14.25 23.59
C THR A 407 -0.61 13.18 24.64
N GLU A 408 -0.76 13.55 25.92
CA GLU A 408 -0.78 12.60 27.03
C GLU A 408 -2.15 11.92 27.20
N ARG A 409 -3.17 12.35 26.43
CA ARG A 409 -4.52 11.80 26.52
C ARG A 409 -4.60 10.45 25.80
N LEU A 410 -5.24 9.49 26.46
CA LEU A 410 -5.48 8.15 25.91
C LEU A 410 -6.55 8.13 24.80
N TYR A 411 -7.30 9.22 24.62
CA TYR A 411 -8.36 9.34 23.61
C TYR A 411 -8.23 10.66 22.86
N ILE A 412 -8.07 10.57 21.54
CA ILE A 412 -7.92 11.69 20.60
C ILE A 412 -9.23 11.78 19.80
N GLN A 413 -9.92 12.93 19.87
CA GLN A 413 -11.21 13.20 19.19
C GLN A 413 -11.10 14.13 18.00
#